data_AF-A0A3N5TEK5-F1
#
_entry.id   AF-A0A3N5TEK5-F1
#
_cell.length_a   1.000
_cell.length_b   1.000
_cell.length_c   1.000
_cell.angle_alpha   90.00
_cell.angle_beta   90.00
_cell.angle_gamma   90.00
#
_symmetry.space_group_name_H-M   'P 1'
#
loop_
_entity.id
_entity.type
_entity.pdbx_description
1 polymer ?
#
loop_
_entity_poly.entity_id
_entity_poly.type
_entity_poly.pdbx_seq_one_letter_code
_entity_poly.pdbx_strand_id
1 'polypeptide(L)'
;GNTIGNAATQVDLLTAPDTTTPVGTPRLTVKGNGNVGIGTQNPSYPLQMASGAYVSAGGTWTNASSRDFKEDIEALSAEEALDAVKRLHPVKFAYKTDPTEKHVGFIAEDVPDLVATKDRKGLSPLDIVAVLTKVIQERQKTISMLSKKMAELEKALDLR
;
A
#
# COMPACT_ATOMS: atom_id res chain seq x y z
N GLY A 1 20.20 25.81 -18.40
CA GLY A 1 21.28 25.53 -19.36
C GLY A 1 22.55 26.19 -18.87
N ASN A 2 23.71 25.75 -19.36
CA ASN A 2 24.98 26.44 -19.04
C ASN A 2 25.24 27.58 -20.04
N THR A 3 26.29 28.35 -19.79
CA THR A 3 26.69 29.52 -20.59
C THR A 3 27.16 29.19 -22.01
N ILE A 4 27.30 27.91 -22.36
CA ILE A 4 27.69 27.43 -23.70
C ILE A 4 26.53 26.76 -24.45
N GLY A 5 25.29 26.87 -23.97
CA GLY A 5 24.09 26.39 -24.66
C GLY A 5 23.73 24.92 -24.42
N ASN A 6 24.37 24.23 -23.47
CA ASN A 6 23.98 22.86 -23.13
C ASN A 6 22.62 22.83 -22.42
N ALA A 7 21.86 21.77 -22.66
CA ALA A 7 20.64 21.46 -21.93
C ALA A 7 20.89 21.38 -20.41
N ALA A 8 19.87 21.70 -19.62
CA ALA A 8 19.94 21.55 -18.17
C ALA A 8 20.04 20.05 -17.80
N THR A 9 20.92 19.72 -16.87
CA THR A 9 21.05 18.36 -16.32
C THR A 9 20.17 18.13 -15.09
N GLN A 10 19.47 19.17 -14.64
CA GLN A 10 18.50 19.12 -13.56
C GLN A 10 17.52 20.30 -13.68
N VAL A 11 16.26 20.07 -13.35
CA VAL A 11 15.24 21.10 -13.20
C VAL A 11 14.55 20.89 -11.86
N ASP A 12 14.58 21.92 -11.02
CA ASP A 12 13.91 21.90 -9.71
C ASP A 12 12.79 22.93 -9.66
N LEU A 13 11.64 22.51 -9.12
CA LEU A 13 10.55 23.40 -8.73
C LEU A 13 10.64 23.64 -7.24
N LEU A 14 11.00 24.86 -6.85
CA LEU A 14 11.12 25.27 -5.45
C LEU A 14 9.88 26.06 -5.05
N THR A 15 9.30 25.73 -3.89
CA THR A 15 8.22 26.51 -3.30
C THR A 15 8.44 26.72 -1.80
N ALA A 16 7.80 27.76 -1.26
CA ALA A 16 7.74 28.03 0.16
C ALA A 16 6.36 27.63 0.72
N PRO A 17 6.26 27.28 2.02
CA PRO A 17 4.97 27.05 2.68
C PRO A 17 4.13 28.34 2.80
N ASP A 18 4.77 29.50 2.82
CA ASP A 18 4.15 30.81 2.93
C ASP A 18 4.94 31.89 2.15
N THR A 19 4.43 33.12 2.14
CA THR A 19 5.02 34.25 1.40
C THR A 19 6.17 34.95 2.15
N THR A 20 6.55 34.47 3.33
CA THR A 20 7.59 35.08 4.18
C THR A 20 8.90 34.28 4.19
N THR A 21 8.88 33.05 3.66
CA THR A 21 10.07 32.21 3.57
C THR A 21 11.00 32.67 2.43
N PRO A 22 12.24 33.13 2.72
CA PRO A 22 13.12 33.76 1.74
C PRO A 22 13.81 32.78 0.78
N VAL A 23 13.87 31.49 1.13
CA VAL A 23 14.47 30.43 0.30
C VAL A 23 13.48 29.29 0.14
N GLY A 24 13.11 28.99 -1.11
CA GLY A 24 12.20 27.89 -1.42
C GLY A 24 12.80 26.52 -1.13
N THR A 25 11.93 25.55 -0.81
CA THR A 25 12.30 24.14 -0.69
C THR A 25 12.03 23.42 -2.01
N PRO A 26 12.96 22.58 -2.52
CA PRO A 26 12.70 21.73 -3.68
C PRO A 26 11.50 20.81 -3.45
N ARG A 27 10.48 20.91 -4.31
CA ARG A 27 9.25 20.10 -4.26
C ARG A 27 9.18 19.07 -5.37
N LEU A 28 9.70 19.40 -6.54
CA LEU A 28 9.79 18.51 -7.68
C LEU A 28 11.15 18.66 -8.32
N THR A 29 11.78 17.54 -8.63
CA THR A 29 13.12 17.47 -9.24
C THR A 29 13.03 16.59 -10.47
N VAL A 30 13.50 17.07 -11.62
CA VAL A 30 13.71 16.23 -12.81
C VAL A 30 15.22 16.17 -13.05
N LYS A 31 15.79 14.97 -12.92
CA LYS A 31 17.21 14.74 -13.18
C LYS A 31 17.48 14.56 -14.67
N GLY A 32 18.72 14.78 -15.09
CA GLY A 32 19.15 14.66 -16.48
C GLY A 32 19.05 13.23 -17.05
N ASN A 33 18.89 12.22 -16.20
CA ASN A 33 18.58 10.85 -16.61
C ASN A 33 17.07 10.59 -16.77
N GLY A 34 16.22 11.61 -16.61
CA GLY A 34 14.77 11.52 -16.72
C GLY A 34 14.03 11.16 -15.43
N ASN A 35 14.74 10.83 -14.34
CA ASN A 35 14.08 10.48 -13.08
C ASN A 35 13.40 11.70 -12.45
N VAL A 36 12.17 11.51 -11.99
CA VAL A 36 11.36 12.52 -11.34
C VAL A 36 11.27 12.23 -9.84
N GLY A 37 11.65 13.21 -9.02
CA GLY A 37 11.53 13.17 -7.57
C GLY A 37 10.45 14.13 -7.10
N ILE A 38 9.56 13.69 -6.20
CA ILE A 38 8.58 14.55 -5.51
C ILE A 38 9.00 14.63 -4.03
N GLY A 39 9.40 15.83 -3.62
CA GLY A 39 9.98 16.11 -2.30
C GLY A 39 11.40 15.56 -2.09
N THR A 40 12.03 14.99 -3.12
CA THR A 40 13.40 14.51 -3.10
C THR A 40 14.18 15.02 -4.32
N GLN A 41 15.45 15.38 -4.12
CA GLN A 41 16.36 15.82 -5.17
C GLN A 41 17.21 14.69 -5.76
N ASN A 42 17.21 13.54 -5.11
CA ASN A 42 18.04 12.41 -5.50
C ASN A 42 17.19 11.17 -5.84
N PRO A 43 16.24 11.24 -6.79
CA PRO A 43 15.48 10.07 -7.19
C PRO A 43 16.38 9.02 -7.86
N SER A 44 16.35 7.80 -7.32
CA SER A 44 17.02 6.61 -7.87
C SER A 44 16.11 5.82 -8.82
N TYR A 45 14.81 6.11 -8.83
CA TYR A 45 13.80 5.46 -9.66
C TYR A 45 13.15 6.45 -10.64
N PRO A 46 12.53 5.98 -11.74
CA PRO A 46 11.86 6.85 -12.72
C PRO A 46 10.90 7.86 -12.10
N LEU A 47 10.13 7.44 -11.08
CA LEU A 47 9.35 8.33 -10.21
C LEU A 47 9.59 7.93 -8.76
N GLN A 48 9.94 8.87 -7.89
CA GLN A 48 10.18 8.61 -6.47
C GLN A 48 9.65 9.73 -5.57
N MET A 49 8.97 9.35 -4.49
CA MET A 49 8.47 10.23 -3.45
C MET A 49 9.48 10.33 -2.29
N ALA A 50 9.51 11.46 -1.59
CA ALA A 50 10.29 11.66 -0.37
C ALA A 50 9.91 10.68 0.75
N SER A 51 8.66 10.20 0.76
CA SER A 51 8.17 9.17 1.69
C SER A 51 8.80 7.79 1.47
N GLY A 52 9.58 7.61 0.39
CA GLY A 52 10.25 6.35 0.03
C GLY A 52 9.48 5.50 -0.98
N ALA A 53 8.23 5.84 -1.32
CA ALA A 53 7.48 5.14 -2.37
C ALA A 53 8.01 5.51 -3.77
N TYR A 54 7.97 4.58 -4.71
CA TYR A 54 8.52 4.79 -6.06
C TYR A 54 7.83 3.92 -7.12
N VAL A 55 8.01 4.28 -8.39
CA VAL A 55 7.67 3.43 -9.54
C VAL A 55 8.94 2.74 -10.02
N SER A 56 8.93 1.41 -10.08
CA SER A 56 10.06 0.62 -10.59
C SER A 56 10.36 0.94 -12.06
N ALA A 57 11.52 0.54 -12.56
CA ALA A 57 11.84 0.66 -13.98
C ALA A 57 10.83 -0.06 -14.90
N GLY A 58 10.13 -1.08 -14.39
CA GLY A 58 9.07 -1.80 -15.10
C GLY A 58 7.67 -1.18 -14.98
N GLY A 59 7.51 -0.03 -14.33
CA GLY A 59 6.22 0.66 -14.19
C GLY A 59 5.36 0.21 -13.00
N THR A 60 5.89 -0.60 -12.08
CA THR A 60 5.15 -1.03 -10.88
C THR A 60 5.30 -0.02 -9.75
N TRP A 61 4.19 0.41 -9.15
CA TRP A 61 4.23 1.19 -7.91
C TRP A 61 4.65 0.33 -6.72
N THR A 62 5.61 0.82 -5.93
CA THR A 62 6.15 0.18 -4.73
C THR A 62 5.99 1.10 -3.51
N ASN A 63 5.27 0.62 -2.50
CA ASN A 63 5.09 1.35 -1.25
C ASN A 63 6.37 1.35 -0.41
N ALA A 64 6.63 2.45 0.29
CA ALA A 64 7.64 2.48 1.35
C ALA A 64 7.21 1.56 2.50
N SER A 65 8.06 0.60 2.87
CA SER A 65 7.75 -0.34 3.94
C SER A 65 9.01 -0.85 4.67
N SER A 66 9.83 0.09 5.15
CA SER A 66 10.92 -0.19 6.10
C SER A 66 10.46 0.11 7.52
N ARG A 67 11.11 -0.50 8.52
CA ARG A 67 11.00 -0.08 9.92
C ARG A 67 11.47 1.37 10.12
N ASP A 68 12.38 1.85 9.27
CA ASP A 68 12.84 3.24 9.29
C ASP A 68 11.71 4.25 8.97
N PHE A 69 10.63 3.78 8.36
CA PHE A 69 9.47 4.59 7.97
C PHE A 69 8.21 4.27 8.79
N LYS A 70 8.31 3.37 9.78
CA LYS A 70 7.17 2.87 10.55
C LYS A 70 7.45 2.94 12.04
N GLU A 71 6.53 3.55 12.76
CA GLU A 71 6.48 3.59 14.22
C GLU A 71 5.29 2.77 14.73
N ASP A 72 5.22 2.54 16.05
CA ASP A 72 4.10 1.85 16.72
C ASP A 72 3.71 0.50 16.09
N ILE A 73 4.73 -0.33 15.80
CA ILE A 73 4.55 -1.61 15.10
C ILE A 73 4.05 -2.68 16.05
N GLU A 74 2.75 -2.99 15.96
CA GLU A 74 2.09 -4.07 16.71
C GLU A 74 1.60 -5.20 15.81
N ALA A 75 1.34 -6.38 16.40
CA ALA A 75 0.81 -7.51 15.65
C ALA A 75 -0.71 -7.40 15.50
N LEU A 76 -1.21 -7.49 14.26
CA LEU A 76 -2.65 -7.58 13.99
C LEU A 76 -3.23 -8.84 14.66
N SER A 77 -4.24 -8.68 15.51
CA SER A 77 -4.86 -9.81 16.21
C SER A 77 -5.74 -10.63 15.26
N ALA A 78 -6.03 -11.88 15.64
CA ALA A 78 -6.94 -12.73 14.86
C ALA A 78 -8.39 -12.22 14.90
N GLU A 79 -8.81 -11.67 16.04
CA GLU A 79 -10.17 -11.13 16.22
C GLU A 79 -10.41 -9.93 15.31
N GLU A 80 -9.50 -8.95 15.32
CA GLU A 80 -9.58 -7.76 14.45
C GLU A 80 -9.59 -8.15 12.97
N ALA A 81 -8.71 -9.08 12.57
CA ALA A 81 -8.64 -9.52 11.18
C ALA A 81 -9.92 -10.26 10.75
N LEU A 82 -10.49 -11.10 11.62
CA LEU A 82 -11.72 -11.83 11.33
C LEU A 82 -12.95 -10.91 11.29
N ASP A 83 -13.05 -9.92 12.18
CA ASP A 83 -14.11 -8.90 12.10
C ASP A 83 -14.00 -8.12 10.79
N ALA A 84 -12.78 -7.70 10.44
CA ALA A 84 -12.55 -6.95 9.22
C ALA A 84 -12.98 -7.74 7.98
N VAL A 85 -12.57 -9.01 7.84
CA VAL A 85 -12.96 -9.85 6.69
C VAL A 85 -14.47 -10.06 6.61
N LYS A 86 -15.18 -10.22 7.74
CA LYS A 86 -16.64 -10.38 7.72
C LYS A 86 -17.36 -9.17 7.15
N ARG A 87 -16.76 -7.99 7.31
CA ARG A 87 -17.30 -6.70 6.86
C ARG A 87 -16.78 -6.27 5.50
N LEU A 88 -15.85 -7.03 4.91
CA LEU A 88 -15.44 -6.82 3.52
C LEU A 88 -16.58 -7.29 2.60
N HIS A 89 -17.16 -6.34 1.85
CA HIS A 89 -18.21 -6.61 0.89
C HIS A 89 -17.69 -6.36 -0.54
N PRO A 90 -17.26 -7.41 -1.27
CA PRO A 90 -16.87 -7.26 -2.66
C PRO A 90 -18.06 -6.84 -3.53
N VAL A 91 -17.86 -5.85 -4.39
CA VAL A 91 -18.85 -5.33 -5.32
C VAL A 91 -18.33 -5.33 -6.75
N LYS A 92 -19.25 -5.22 -7.71
CA LYS A 92 -18.94 -4.89 -9.10
C LYS A 92 -19.28 -3.43 -9.35
N PHE A 93 -18.40 -2.69 -10.00
CA PHE A 93 -18.62 -1.28 -10.29
C PHE A 93 -18.04 -0.90 -11.65
N ALA A 94 -18.37 0.30 -12.12
CA ALA A 94 -17.69 0.98 -13.22
C ALA A 94 -17.33 2.39 -12.75
N TYR A 95 -16.25 2.95 -13.26
CA TYR A 95 -15.92 4.34 -12.97
C TYR A 95 -16.87 5.28 -13.70
N LYS A 96 -17.16 6.45 -13.13
CA LYS A 96 -18.01 7.45 -13.80
C LYS A 96 -17.38 7.97 -15.09
N THR A 97 -16.05 8.02 -15.16
CA THR A 97 -15.28 8.45 -16.33
C THR A 97 -15.23 7.41 -17.45
N ASP A 98 -15.46 6.14 -17.12
CA ASP A 98 -15.59 5.04 -18.08
C ASP A 98 -16.67 4.05 -17.59
N PRO A 99 -17.95 4.29 -17.92
CA PRO A 99 -19.05 3.45 -17.45
C PRO A 99 -19.11 2.08 -18.16
N THR A 100 -18.31 1.87 -19.20
CA THR A 100 -18.34 0.68 -20.05
C THR A 100 -17.46 -0.44 -19.49
N GLU A 101 -16.38 -0.09 -18.82
CA GLU A 101 -15.49 -1.05 -18.17
C GLU A 101 -16.00 -1.44 -16.79
N LYS A 102 -16.15 -2.75 -16.55
CA LYS A 102 -16.59 -3.30 -15.26
C LYS A 102 -15.40 -3.83 -14.48
N HIS A 103 -15.35 -3.47 -13.21
CA HIS A 103 -14.33 -3.90 -12.27
C HIS A 103 -14.97 -4.62 -11.08
N VAL A 104 -14.14 -5.39 -10.37
CA VAL A 104 -14.46 -5.96 -9.06
C VAL A 104 -13.59 -5.26 -8.04
N GLY A 105 -14.16 -4.94 -6.88
CA GLY A 105 -13.40 -4.33 -5.80
C GLY A 105 -14.29 -4.06 -4.60
N PHE A 106 -14.00 -2.97 -3.89
CA PHE A 106 -14.72 -2.57 -2.68
C PHE A 106 -15.02 -1.08 -2.74
N ILE A 107 -16.02 -0.66 -1.96
CA ILE A 107 -16.32 0.76 -1.71
C ILE A 107 -15.65 1.16 -0.40
N ALA A 108 -14.82 2.20 -0.44
CA ALA A 108 -14.05 2.64 0.72
C ALA A 108 -14.94 3.03 1.92
N GLU A 109 -16.16 3.50 1.66
CA GLU A 109 -17.17 3.85 2.65
C GLU A 109 -17.90 2.64 3.28
N ASP A 110 -17.81 1.46 2.66
CA ASP A 110 -18.56 0.28 3.09
C ASP A 110 -17.68 -0.78 3.79
N VAL A 111 -16.37 -0.54 3.89
CA VAL A 111 -15.39 -1.45 4.51
C VAL A 111 -14.92 -1.00 5.90
N PRO A 112 -14.25 -1.84 6.69
CA PRO A 112 -13.62 -1.42 7.95
C PRO A 112 -12.55 -0.35 7.77
N ASP A 113 -12.33 0.48 8.80
CA ASP A 113 -11.29 1.52 8.80
C ASP A 113 -9.88 0.95 8.59
N LEU A 114 -9.64 -0.31 9.00
CA LEU A 114 -8.36 -1.00 8.85
C LEU A 114 -7.88 -1.10 7.39
N VAL A 115 -8.78 -1.02 6.42
CA VAL A 115 -8.46 -1.20 4.99
C VAL A 115 -8.82 0.02 4.14
N ALA A 116 -9.30 1.09 4.76
CA ALA A 116 -9.70 2.33 4.09
C ALA A 116 -8.77 3.48 4.46
N THR A 117 -8.59 4.41 3.52
CA THR A 117 -7.92 5.68 3.82
C THR A 117 -8.73 6.49 4.83
N LYS A 118 -8.08 7.43 5.52
CA LYS A 118 -8.72 8.27 6.55
C LYS A 118 -9.93 9.06 6.04
N ASP A 119 -9.91 9.50 4.78
CA ASP A 119 -11.02 10.21 4.13
C ASP A 119 -12.11 9.27 3.60
N ARG A 120 -11.91 7.95 3.71
CA ARG A 120 -12.76 6.89 3.19
C ARG A 120 -13.05 7.02 1.69
N LYS A 121 -12.09 7.52 0.90
CA LYS A 121 -12.18 7.63 -0.57
C LYS A 121 -11.16 6.78 -1.32
N GLY A 122 -10.26 6.12 -0.61
CA GLY A 122 -9.24 5.25 -1.16
C GLY A 122 -9.12 3.95 -0.39
N LEU A 123 -8.52 2.96 -1.06
CA LEU A 123 -8.20 1.66 -0.51
C LEU A 123 -6.75 1.34 -0.83
N SER A 124 -6.04 0.75 0.12
CA SER A 124 -4.73 0.14 -0.10
C SER A 124 -4.91 -1.36 -0.30
N PRO A 125 -4.56 -1.92 -1.47
CA PRO A 125 -4.60 -3.37 -1.67
C PRO A 125 -3.77 -4.14 -0.64
N LEU A 126 -2.66 -3.57 -0.17
CA LEU A 126 -1.80 -4.21 0.82
C LEU A 126 -2.46 -4.34 2.20
N ASP A 127 -3.32 -3.39 2.59
CA ASP A 127 -4.01 -3.43 3.88
C ASP A 127 -5.00 -4.60 3.89
N ILE A 128 -5.75 -4.77 2.79
CA ILE A 128 -6.64 -5.91 2.58
C ILE A 128 -5.84 -7.23 2.58
N VAL A 129 -4.72 -7.28 1.85
CA VAL A 129 -3.86 -8.48 1.80
C VAL A 129 -3.32 -8.84 3.19
N ALA A 130 -2.93 -7.86 4.02
CA ALA A 130 -2.45 -8.09 5.37
C ALA A 130 -3.55 -8.71 6.26
N VAL A 131 -4.76 -8.17 6.19
CA VAL A 131 -5.94 -8.71 6.88
C VAL A 131 -6.24 -10.14 6.44
N LEU A 132 -6.32 -10.39 5.13
CA LEU A 132 -6.57 -11.72 4.57
C LEU A 132 -5.47 -12.72 4.96
N THR A 133 -4.21 -12.29 4.96
CA THR A 133 -3.06 -13.11 5.37
C THR A 133 -3.21 -13.56 6.83
N LYS A 134 -3.57 -12.64 7.74
CA LYS A 134 -3.78 -12.99 9.15
C LYS A 134 -4.92 -13.97 9.34
N VAL A 135 -6.04 -13.78 8.62
CA VAL A 135 -7.17 -14.72 8.65
C VAL A 135 -6.75 -16.10 8.14
N ILE A 136 -6.02 -16.18 7.02
CA ILE A 136 -5.53 -17.45 6.48
C ILE A 136 -4.60 -18.16 7.47
N GLN A 137 -3.68 -17.43 8.11
CA GLN A 137 -2.81 -17.98 9.14
C GLN A 137 -3.60 -18.60 10.31
N GLU A 138 -4.65 -17.93 10.77
CA GLU A 138 -5.49 -18.44 11.87
C GLU A 138 -6.35 -19.64 11.43
N ARG A 139 -6.84 -19.62 10.19
CA ARG A 139 -7.55 -20.77 9.61
C ARG A 139 -6.64 -21.99 9.48
N GLN A 140 -5.38 -21.82 9.08
CA GLN A 140 -4.42 -22.92 8.97
C GLN A 140 -4.16 -23.59 10.33
N LYS A 141 -4.07 -22.81 11.42
CA LYS A 141 -3.98 -23.37 12.78
C LYS A 141 -5.21 -24.18 13.15
N THR A 142 -6.40 -23.64 12.88
CA THR A 142 -7.66 -24.32 13.16
C THR A 142 -7.78 -25.64 12.41
N ILE A 143 -7.43 -25.66 11.11
CA ILE A 143 -7.42 -26.86 10.29
C ILE A 143 -6.48 -27.91 10.89
N SER A 144 -5.25 -27.51 11.23
CA SER A 144 -4.27 -28.42 11.83
C SER A 144 -4.76 -29.02 13.15
N MET A 145 -5.39 -28.21 14.01
CA MET A 145 -5.94 -28.69 15.28
C MET A 145 -7.10 -29.67 15.08
N LEU A 146 -8.01 -29.38 14.14
CA LEU A 146 -9.14 -30.26 13.85
C LEU A 146 -8.67 -31.59 13.25
N SER A 147 -7.73 -31.56 12.29
CA SER A 147 -7.16 -32.78 11.72
C SER A 147 -6.47 -33.66 12.77
N LYS A 148 -5.75 -33.05 13.73
CA LYS A 148 -5.14 -33.79 14.83
C LYS A 148 -6.18 -34.47 15.71
N LYS A 149 -7.26 -33.75 16.06
CA LYS A 149 -8.37 -34.30 16.86
C LYS A 149 -9.07 -35.45 16.14
N MET A 150 -9.27 -35.34 14.82
CA MET A 150 -9.86 -36.43 14.03
C MET A 150 -8.99 -37.69 14.08
N ALA A 151 -7.68 -37.57 13.88
CA ALA A 151 -6.76 -38.72 13.95
C ALA A 151 -6.73 -39.38 15.34
N GLU A 152 -6.81 -38.59 16.42
CA GLU A 152 -6.89 -39.10 17.78
C GLU A 152 -8.20 -39.86 18.04
N LEU A 153 -9.32 -39.32 17.55
CA LEU A 153 -10.64 -39.94 17.66
C LEU A 153 -10.75 -41.23 16.84
N GLU A 154 -10.22 -41.25 15.61
CA GLU A 154 -10.17 -42.45 14.76
C GLU A 154 -9.39 -43.58 15.46
N LYS A 155 -8.21 -43.27 16.00
CA LYS A 155 -7.41 -44.24 16.76
C LYS A 155 -8.15 -44.77 18.01
N ALA A 156 -8.91 -43.92 18.69
CA ALA A 156 -9.68 -44.33 19.86
C ALA A 156 -10.86 -45.24 19.50
N LEU A 157 -11.42 -45.10 18.29
CA LEU A 157 -12.48 -45.96 17.78
C LEU A 157 -11.94 -47.33 17.33
N ASP A 158 -10.78 -47.37 16.70
CA ASP A 158 -10.11 -48.61 16.25
C ASP A 158 -9.62 -49.50 17.42
N LEU A 159 -9.50 -48.94 18.63
CA LEU A 159 -9.11 -49.65 19.84
C LEU A 159 -10.31 -50.24 20.62
N ARG A 160 -11.55 -50.06 20.14
CA ARG A 160 -12.79 -50.62 20.71
C ARG A 160 -13.28 -51.82 19.92
#